data_AF-A0AAW0I685-F1
#
_entry.id   AF-A0AAW0I685-F1
#
_cell.length_a   1.000
_cell.length_b   1.000
_cell.length_c   1.000
_cell.angle_alpha   90.00
_cell.angle_beta   90.00
_cell.angle_gamma   90.00
#
_symmetry.space_group_name_H-M   'P 1'
#
loop_
_entity.id
_entity.type
_entity.pdbx_description
1 polymer ?
#
loop_
_entity_poly.entity_id
_entity_poly.type
_entity_poly.pdbx_seq_one_letter_code
_entity_poly.pdbx_strand_id
1 'polypeptide(L)'
;MLGYNHFLLCSSEQEMVQTFQSCTSESLCIGWYYADLSLAGHEEVKRGRQALRHAGYEFDICFTSVQKRAIWTLCTVLDAIDQMWLPVVRTWRLNERHYGGLAGLNKAEIAAKHGKAQVKIWRQSYDVPPLPVEPDRPFYSNSSKDRRNADLTEDQPPSCESLKDTIARALPF
;
A
#
# COMPACT_ATOMS: atom_id res chain seq x y z
N MET A 1 7.95 8.97 -6.30
CA MET A 1 7.32 7.82 -5.63
C MET A 1 6.95 8.27 -4.25
N LEU A 2 5.69 8.68 -4.09
CA LEU A 2 5.05 8.67 -2.79
C LEU A 2 4.21 7.40 -2.82
N GLY A 3 4.39 6.53 -1.84
CA GLY A 3 3.51 5.38 -1.66
C GLY A 3 2.21 5.86 -1.00
N TYR A 4 1.09 5.39 -1.50
CA TYR A 4 -0.24 5.60 -0.98
C TYR A 4 -0.74 4.30 -0.34
N ASN A 5 -1.25 4.38 0.88
CA ASN A 5 -1.91 3.24 1.51
C ASN A 5 -3.36 3.20 1.09
N HIS A 6 -3.82 2.10 0.51
CA HIS A 6 -5.22 1.94 0.15
C HIS A 6 -5.95 1.09 1.19
N PHE A 7 -7.03 1.63 1.74
CA PHE A 7 -8.12 0.86 2.32
C PHE A 7 -9.44 1.43 1.81
N LEU A 8 -10.45 0.58 1.72
CA LEU A 8 -11.77 0.89 1.18
C LEU A 8 -12.81 0.63 2.27
N LEU A 9 -13.60 1.66 2.58
CA LEU A 9 -14.77 1.55 3.42
C LEU A 9 -16.00 1.63 2.51
N CYS A 10 -16.91 0.66 2.64
CA CYS A 10 -18.09 0.56 1.77
C CYS A 10 -19.35 0.59 2.63
N SER A 11 -20.30 1.42 2.22
CA SER A 11 -21.70 1.37 2.65
C SER A 11 -22.62 1.35 1.43
N SER A 12 -23.91 1.06 1.65
CA SER A 12 -24.94 1.11 0.60
C SER A 12 -25.07 2.46 -0.12
N GLU A 13 -24.61 3.56 0.48
CA GLU A 13 -24.72 4.92 -0.07
C GLU A 13 -23.36 5.55 -0.44
N GLN A 14 -22.23 4.99 0.04
CA GLN A 14 -20.92 5.64 -0.09
C GLN A 14 -19.77 4.62 -0.22
N GLU A 15 -18.91 4.86 -1.22
CA GLU A 15 -17.59 4.26 -1.29
C GLU A 15 -16.55 5.31 -0.90
N MET A 16 -15.79 5.03 0.15
CA MET A 16 -14.74 5.93 0.59
C MET A 16 -13.39 5.24 0.54
N VAL A 17 -12.53 5.77 -0.33
CA VAL A 17 -11.12 5.41 -0.44
C VAL A 17 -10.30 6.50 0.23
N GLN A 18 -9.82 6.27 1.45
CA GLN A 18 -8.83 7.17 2.04
C GLN A 18 -7.42 6.61 1.81
N THR A 19 -6.64 7.37 1.04
CA THR A 19 -5.21 7.13 0.91
C THR A 19 -4.44 7.90 1.97
N PHE A 20 -3.85 7.21 2.93
CA PHE A 20 -2.90 7.84 3.86
C PHE A 20 -1.48 7.74 3.31
N GLN A 21 -0.71 8.80 3.46
CA GLN A 21 0.64 8.85 2.94
C GLN A 21 1.53 8.01 3.85
N SER A 22 2.09 6.91 3.34
CA SER A 22 3.16 6.20 4.07
C SER A 22 4.46 6.97 3.89
N CYS A 23 4.59 8.14 4.52
CA CYS A 23 5.81 8.93 4.43
C CYS A 23 6.73 8.55 5.60
N THR A 24 7.57 7.52 5.44
CA THR A 24 8.76 7.38 6.31
C THR A 24 9.57 8.68 6.27
N SER A 25 10.24 9.02 7.37
CA SER A 25 11.13 10.18 7.49
C SER A 25 12.15 10.34 6.35
N GLU A 26 12.44 9.27 5.60
CA GLU A 26 13.46 9.23 4.56
C GLU A 26 12.93 9.13 3.12
N SER A 27 11.62 9.21 2.88
CA SER A 27 11.03 9.10 1.52
C SER A 27 11.43 7.83 0.74
N LEU A 28 11.50 6.69 1.44
CA LEU A 28 11.86 5.39 0.89
C LEU A 28 10.76 4.83 -0.01
N CYS A 29 11.15 4.08 -1.05
CA CYS A 29 10.21 3.27 -1.83
C CYS A 29 9.94 1.96 -1.07
N ILE A 30 8.78 1.84 -0.43
CA ILE A 30 8.48 0.73 0.50
C ILE A 30 7.78 -0.42 -0.22
N GLY A 31 6.78 -0.12 -1.05
CA GLY A 31 6.05 -1.13 -1.83
C GLY A 31 5.41 -2.19 -0.94
N TRP A 32 5.68 -3.46 -1.23
CA TRP A 32 5.14 -4.60 -0.47
C TRP A 32 5.85 -4.86 0.86
N TYR A 33 6.92 -4.11 1.18
CA TYR A 33 7.59 -4.25 2.46
C TYR A 33 6.64 -3.97 3.63
N TYR A 34 6.74 -4.80 4.67
CA TYR A 34 5.86 -4.77 5.85
C TYR A 34 6.25 -3.67 6.84
N ALA A 35 6.32 -2.43 6.36
CA ALA A 35 6.62 -1.26 7.17
C ALA A 35 5.41 -0.80 8.01
N ASP A 36 5.74 -0.14 9.12
CA ASP A 36 4.78 0.59 9.94
C ASP A 36 4.49 2.00 9.39
N LEU A 37 3.51 2.67 9.98
CA LEU A 37 3.30 4.11 9.77
C LEU A 37 4.45 4.92 10.36
N SER A 38 4.69 6.09 9.78
CA SER A 38 5.55 7.10 10.39
C SER A 38 4.77 7.94 11.42
N LEU A 39 5.48 8.75 12.20
CA LEU A 39 4.86 9.74 13.09
C LEU A 39 3.87 10.64 12.33
N ALA A 40 4.28 11.15 11.17
CA ALA A 40 3.40 11.96 10.32
C ALA A 40 2.18 11.17 9.83
N GLY A 41 2.37 9.90 9.46
CA GLY A 41 1.27 9.01 9.06
C GLY A 41 0.27 8.77 10.19
N HIS A 42 0.74 8.56 11.42
CA HIS A 42 -0.14 8.46 12.60
C HIS A 42 -0.95 9.74 12.82
N GLU A 43 -0.36 10.92 12.64
CA GLU A 43 -1.08 12.19 12.75
C GLU A 43 -2.10 12.39 11.62
N GLU A 44 -1.80 11.94 10.39
CA GLU A 44 -2.79 11.94 9.30
C GLU A 44 -3.99 11.05 9.65
N VAL A 45 -3.76 9.82 10.13
CA VAL A 45 -4.82 8.89 10.55
C VAL A 45 -5.67 9.51 11.67
N LYS A 46 -5.05 10.19 12.64
CA LYS A 46 -5.79 10.91 13.70
C LYS A 46 -6.70 12.00 13.14
N ARG A 47 -6.28 12.75 12.12
CA ARG A 47 -7.12 13.77 11.47
C ARG A 47 -8.26 13.12 10.68
N GLY A 48 -7.94 12.10 9.89
CA GLY A 48 -8.93 11.38 9.07
C GLY A 48 -10.05 10.79 9.92
N ARG A 49 -9.69 10.04 10.97
CA ARG A 49 -10.69 9.39 11.85
C ARG A 49 -11.60 10.40 12.56
N GLN A 50 -11.07 11.58 12.93
CA GLN A 50 -11.88 12.63 13.56
C GLN A 50 -12.86 13.25 12.58
N ALA A 51 -12.44 13.47 11.33
CA ALA A 51 -13.33 13.95 10.28
C ALA A 51 -14.50 12.98 10.02
N LEU A 52 -14.21 11.67 9.96
CA LEU A 52 -15.24 10.65 9.76
C LEU A 52 -16.22 10.58 10.91
N ARG A 53 -15.72 10.63 12.15
CA ARG A 53 -16.56 10.67 13.34
C ARG A 53 -17.47 11.90 13.35
N HIS A 54 -16.94 13.08 13.04
CA HIS A 54 -17.72 14.32 13.04
C HIS A 54 -18.80 14.34 11.96
N ALA A 55 -18.55 13.71 10.82
CA ALA A 55 -19.52 13.63 9.74
C ALA A 55 -20.53 12.48 9.91
N GLY A 56 -20.39 11.63 10.94
CA GLY A 56 -21.35 10.58 11.24
C GLY A 56 -21.42 9.47 10.19
N TYR A 57 -20.28 9.13 9.57
CA TYR A 57 -20.24 8.05 8.57
C TYR A 57 -20.48 6.68 9.21
N GLU A 58 -21.31 5.88 8.55
CA GLU A 58 -21.57 4.47 8.88
C GLU A 58 -21.21 3.57 7.69
N PHE A 59 -20.67 2.39 7.99
CA PHE A 59 -20.23 1.42 6.99
C PHE A 59 -20.81 0.04 7.28
N ASP A 60 -20.88 -0.78 6.24
CA ASP A 60 -21.41 -2.15 6.32
C ASP A 60 -20.29 -3.19 6.25
N ILE A 61 -19.20 -2.87 5.54
CA ILE A 61 -18.06 -3.75 5.33
C ILE A 61 -16.78 -2.94 5.06
N CYS A 62 -15.65 -3.51 5.45
CA CYS A 62 -14.34 -2.90 5.23
C CYS A 62 -13.43 -3.82 4.41
N PHE A 63 -12.70 -3.22 3.47
CA PHE A 63 -11.67 -3.90 2.71
C PHE A 63 -10.31 -3.23 2.94
N THR A 64 -9.26 -4.02 3.11
CA THR A 64 -7.91 -3.49 3.25
C THR A 64 -6.88 -4.44 2.67
N SER A 65 -5.67 -3.93 2.48
CA SER A 65 -4.54 -4.75 2.04
C SER A 65 -4.05 -5.68 3.17
N VAL A 66 -3.13 -6.59 2.84
CA VAL A 66 -2.43 -7.42 3.85
C VAL A 66 -1.23 -6.71 4.48
N GLN A 67 -1.11 -5.40 4.31
CA GLN A 67 0.02 -4.59 4.79
C GLN A 67 -0.29 -3.95 6.15
N LYS A 68 0.65 -4.03 7.09
CA LYS A 68 0.50 -3.59 8.48
C LYS A 68 -0.12 -2.19 8.59
N ARG A 69 0.46 -1.25 7.84
CA ARG A 69 0.07 0.17 7.83
C ARG A 69 -1.38 0.40 7.40
N ALA A 70 -1.89 -0.34 6.42
CA ALA A 70 -3.28 -0.22 5.98
C ALA A 70 -4.24 -0.83 7.00
N ILE A 71 -3.87 -1.98 7.57
CA ILE A 71 -4.65 -2.65 8.62
C ILE A 71 -4.74 -1.76 9.87
N TRP A 72 -3.61 -1.22 10.35
CA TRP A 72 -3.56 -0.37 11.54
C TRP A 72 -4.37 0.91 11.36
N THR A 73 -4.29 1.49 10.17
CA THR A 73 -5.09 2.65 9.78
C THR A 73 -6.59 2.34 9.85
N LEU A 74 -7.04 1.26 9.21
CA LEU A 74 -8.44 0.82 9.25
C LEU A 74 -8.90 0.62 10.70
N CYS A 75 -8.14 -0.12 11.51
CA CYS A 75 -8.50 -0.37 12.91
C CYS A 75 -8.64 0.92 13.71
N THR A 76 -7.74 1.89 13.51
CA THR A 76 -7.77 3.19 14.19
C THR A 76 -8.98 4.05 13.77
N VAL A 77 -9.40 3.91 12.51
CA VAL A 77 -10.62 4.56 12.00
C VAL A 77 -11.85 3.93 12.61
N LEU A 78 -11.97 2.59 12.57
CA LEU A 78 -13.12 1.86 13.12
C LEU A 78 -13.31 2.08 14.63
N ASP A 79 -12.21 2.14 15.38
CA ASP A 79 -12.23 2.49 16.81
C ASP A 79 -12.76 3.92 17.03
N ALA A 80 -12.39 4.87 16.18
CA ALA A 80 -12.81 6.26 16.34
C ALA A 80 -14.28 6.52 15.99
N ILE A 81 -14.85 5.73 15.07
CA ILE A 81 -16.25 5.84 14.62
C ILE A 81 -17.16 4.80 15.29
N ASP A 82 -16.66 4.06 16.29
CA ASP A 82 -17.38 3.04 17.06
C ASP A 82 -17.98 1.90 16.22
N GLN A 83 -17.23 1.44 15.21
CA GLN A 83 -17.66 0.40 14.26
C GLN A 83 -16.64 -0.76 14.18
N MET A 84 -15.97 -1.08 15.29
CA MET A 84 -15.00 -2.19 15.34
C MET A 84 -15.60 -3.58 15.07
N TRP A 85 -16.92 -3.71 15.17
CA TRP A 85 -17.65 -4.96 14.94
C TRP A 85 -17.85 -5.27 13.45
N LEU A 86 -17.52 -4.34 12.55
CA LEU A 86 -17.72 -4.54 11.12
C LEU A 86 -16.86 -5.67 10.55
N PRO A 87 -17.39 -6.42 9.55
CA PRO A 87 -16.61 -7.41 8.84
C PRO A 87 -15.46 -6.75 8.08
N VAL A 88 -14.26 -7.35 8.19
CA VAL A 88 -13.05 -6.86 7.51
C VAL A 88 -12.47 -7.94 6.60
N VAL A 89 -12.45 -7.67 5.30
CA VAL A 89 -11.83 -8.51 4.27
C VAL A 89 -10.43 -7.98 3.96
N ARG A 90 -9.43 -8.87 4.00
CA ARG A 90 -8.03 -8.54 3.70
C ARG A 90 -7.60 -9.25 2.43
N THR A 91 -6.96 -8.54 1.51
CA THR A 91 -6.47 -9.14 0.27
C THR A 91 -5.15 -8.53 -0.19
N TRP A 92 -4.28 -9.35 -0.76
CA TRP A 92 -3.06 -8.86 -1.41
C TRP A 92 -3.36 -8.03 -2.66
N ARG A 93 -4.53 -8.20 -3.27
CA ARG A 93 -4.96 -7.43 -4.46
C ARG A 93 -5.08 -5.94 -4.18
N LEU A 94 -5.26 -5.55 -2.92
CA LEU A 94 -5.27 -4.16 -2.45
C LEU A 94 -3.89 -3.67 -1.96
N ASN A 95 -2.83 -4.48 -2.07
CA ASN A 95 -1.48 -4.04 -1.74
C ASN A 95 -1.06 -2.85 -2.61
N GLU A 96 -0.21 -2.00 -2.04
CA GLU A 96 0.55 -0.99 -2.80
C GLU A 96 1.31 -1.59 -3.99
N ARG A 97 1.69 -0.79 -4.98
CA ARG A 97 2.56 -1.17 -6.11
C ARG A 97 3.87 -1.84 -5.63
N HIS A 98 4.25 -2.96 -6.23
CA HIS A 98 5.53 -3.62 -5.99
C HIS A 98 6.66 -2.86 -6.70
N TYR A 99 7.49 -2.13 -5.95
CA TYR A 99 8.59 -1.34 -6.50
C TYR A 99 9.83 -2.15 -6.94
N GLY A 100 9.80 -3.48 -6.77
CA GLY A 100 10.87 -4.37 -7.21
C GLY A 100 12.22 -3.99 -6.61
N GLY A 101 13.26 -3.91 -7.46
CA GLY A 101 14.63 -3.56 -7.06
C GLY A 101 14.78 -2.15 -6.46
N LEU A 102 13.77 -1.29 -6.60
CA LEU A 102 13.77 0.04 -5.98
C LEU A 102 13.35 0.02 -4.50
N ALA A 103 12.83 -1.11 -4.02
CA ALA A 103 12.41 -1.24 -2.64
C ALA A 103 13.57 -0.95 -1.66
N GLY A 104 13.28 -0.14 -0.64
CA GLY A 104 14.26 0.27 0.38
C GLY A 104 15.24 1.36 -0.08
N LEU A 105 15.11 1.90 -1.30
CA LEU A 105 15.92 3.04 -1.74
C LEU A 105 15.17 4.36 -1.57
N ASN A 106 15.89 5.42 -1.19
CA ASN A 106 15.38 6.78 -1.19
C ASN A 106 15.51 7.44 -2.57
N LYS A 107 14.85 8.59 -2.76
CA LYS A 107 14.83 9.29 -4.06
C LYS A 107 16.22 9.66 -4.58
N ALA A 108 17.15 10.04 -3.70
CA ALA A 108 18.50 10.44 -4.08
C ALA A 108 19.32 9.23 -4.53
N GLU A 109 19.22 8.11 -3.81
CA GLU A 109 19.88 6.85 -4.15
C GLU A 109 19.38 6.30 -5.50
N ILE A 110 18.07 6.31 -5.74
CA ILE A 110 17.49 5.86 -7.01
C ILE A 110 18.01 6.73 -8.15
N ALA A 111 18.03 8.05 -7.98
CA ALA A 111 18.54 8.98 -9.00
C ALA A 111 20.04 8.81 -9.24
N ALA A 112 20.83 8.53 -8.20
CA ALA A 112 22.26 8.28 -8.31
C ALA A 112 22.56 6.95 -9.01
N LYS A 113 21.80 5.88 -8.70
CA LYS A 113 22.02 4.54 -9.27
C LYS A 113 21.49 4.38 -10.69
N HIS A 114 20.35 4.97 -11.01
CA HIS A 114 19.63 4.71 -12.27
C HIS A 114 19.52 5.94 -13.18
N GLY A 115 19.93 7.11 -12.70
CA GLY A 115 19.86 8.36 -13.45
C GLY A 115 18.47 8.99 -13.43
N LYS A 116 18.43 10.33 -13.44
CA LYS A 116 17.17 11.10 -13.35
C LYS A 116 16.20 10.82 -14.50
N ALA A 117 16.70 10.53 -15.70
CA ALA A 117 15.88 10.24 -16.87
C ALA A 117 15.06 8.94 -16.67
N GLN A 118 15.71 7.87 -16.19
CA GLN A 118 15.04 6.61 -15.90
C GLN A 118 14.03 6.74 -14.76
N VAL A 119 14.40 7.44 -13.69
CA VAL A 119 13.49 7.70 -12.56
C VAL A 119 12.26 8.48 -13.01
N LYS A 120 12.41 9.42 -13.94
CA LYS A 120 11.27 10.15 -14.52
C LYS A 120 10.34 9.21 -15.27
N ILE A 121 10.88 8.29 -16.07
CA ILE A 121 10.08 7.27 -16.79
C ILE A 121 9.26 6.44 -15.79
N TRP A 122 9.89 5.83 -14.79
CA TRP A 122 9.16 5.00 -13.81
C TRP A 122 8.09 5.76 -13.01
N ARG A 123 8.26 7.07 -12.84
CA ARG A 123 7.29 7.93 -12.13
C ARG A 123 6.12 8.39 -12.99
N GLN A 124 6.30 8.47 -14.31
CA GLN A 124 5.33 9.07 -15.22
C GLN A 124 4.69 8.06 -16.15
N SER A 125 5.33 6.92 -16.37
CA SER A 125 4.77 5.85 -17.19
C SER A 125 3.70 5.07 -16.42
N TYR A 126 2.66 4.71 -17.17
CA TYR A 126 1.58 3.85 -16.73
C TYR A 126 1.96 2.36 -16.75
N ASP A 127 2.71 1.93 -17.77
CA ASP A 127 2.91 0.53 -18.16
C ASP A 127 4.37 0.07 -18.09
N VAL A 128 5.30 0.94 -17.72
CA VAL A 128 6.72 0.58 -17.55
C VAL A 128 7.00 0.25 -16.07
N PRO A 129 7.24 -1.03 -15.73
CA PRO A 129 7.62 -1.42 -14.38
C PRO A 129 9.06 -0.99 -14.06
N PRO A 130 9.42 -0.89 -12.77
CA PRO A 130 10.81 -0.81 -12.35
C PRO A 130 11.53 -2.14 -12.58
N LEU A 131 12.83 -2.18 -12.29
CA LEU A 131 13.58 -3.43 -12.30
C LEU A 131 12.98 -4.43 -11.30
N PRO A 132 12.94 -5.74 -11.62
CA PRO A 132 12.51 -6.77 -10.70
C PRO A 132 13.40 -6.78 -9.45
N VAL A 133 12.85 -7.28 -8.34
CA VAL A 133 13.67 -7.49 -7.14
C VAL A 133 14.60 -8.69 -7.36
N GLU A 134 15.89 -8.51 -7.05
CA GLU A 134 16.87 -9.59 -7.12
C GLU A 134 16.60 -10.65 -6.03
N PRO A 135 16.74 -11.96 -6.32
CA PRO A 135 16.43 -13.03 -5.37
C PRO A 135 17.23 -13.00 -4.06
N ASP A 136 18.42 -12.41 -4.08
CA ASP A 136 19.36 -12.32 -2.97
C ASP A 136 19.13 -11.11 -2.05
N ARG A 137 18.25 -10.17 -2.45
CA ARG A 137 17.99 -8.98 -1.66
C ARG A 137 17.20 -9.34 -0.39
N PRO A 138 17.52 -8.76 0.79
CA PRO A 138 16.77 -8.98 2.03
C PRO A 138 15.26 -8.68 1.91
N PHE A 139 14.89 -7.81 0.98
CA PHE A 139 13.51 -7.40 0.72
C PHE A 139 12.74 -8.39 -0.19
N TYR A 140 13.43 -9.28 -0.90
CA TYR A 140 12.86 -10.31 -1.77
C TYR A 140 12.16 -11.40 -0.94
N SER A 141 12.90 -11.98 0.02
CA SER A 141 12.43 -13.10 0.84
C SER A 141 11.20 -12.77 1.67
N ASN A 142 11.02 -11.51 2.06
CA ASN A 142 9.90 -11.08 2.92
C ASN A 142 8.58 -10.87 2.16
N SER A 143 8.58 -10.91 0.82
CA SER A 143 7.38 -10.66 0.02
C SER A 143 6.89 -11.93 -0.69
N SER A 144 7.79 -12.70 -1.32
CA SER A 144 7.42 -13.93 -2.04
C SER A 144 7.29 -15.16 -1.13
N LYS A 145 8.04 -15.22 -0.03
CA LYS A 145 8.02 -16.37 0.92
C LYS A 145 7.25 -16.09 2.20
N ASP A 146 6.51 -14.98 2.26
CA ASP A 146 5.71 -14.65 3.43
C ASP A 146 4.48 -15.55 3.51
N ARG A 147 4.22 -16.11 4.70
CA ARG A 147 3.03 -16.94 4.96
C ARG A 147 1.71 -16.25 4.63
N ARG A 148 1.67 -14.91 4.62
CA ARG A 148 0.49 -14.12 4.19
C ARG A 148 0.11 -14.35 2.73
N ASN A 149 1.06 -14.82 1.94
CA ASN A 149 0.92 -15.11 0.52
C ASN A 149 0.95 -16.62 0.23
N ALA A 150 0.79 -17.48 1.25
CA ALA A 150 0.89 -18.93 1.09
C ALA A 150 -0.18 -19.54 0.17
N ASP A 151 -1.34 -18.90 0.08
CA ASP A 151 -2.44 -19.33 -0.80
C ASP A 151 -2.28 -18.83 -2.24
N LEU A 152 -1.21 -18.07 -2.54
CA LEU A 152 -0.91 -17.59 -3.89
C LEU A 152 -0.12 -18.64 -4.66
N THR A 153 -0.46 -18.80 -5.95
CA THR A 153 0.38 -19.59 -6.86
C THR A 153 1.69 -18.85 -7.13
N GLU A 154 2.77 -19.56 -7.51
CA GLU A 154 4.08 -18.94 -7.77
C GLU A 154 4.03 -17.76 -8.77
N ASP A 155 3.09 -17.79 -9.71
CA ASP A 155 2.93 -16.76 -10.75
C ASP A 155 2.13 -15.52 -10.31
N GLN A 156 1.52 -15.54 -9.12
CA GLN A 156 0.65 -14.46 -8.63
C GLN A 156 1.39 -13.30 -7.93
N PRO A 157 2.36 -13.52 -7.04
CA PRO A 157 3.09 -12.41 -6.43
C PRO A 157 4.09 -11.81 -7.45
N PRO A 158 4.00 -10.50 -7.76
CA PRO A 158 4.86 -9.87 -8.74
C PRO A 158 6.27 -9.60 -8.19
N SER A 159 7.30 -9.74 -9.03
CA SER A 159 8.66 -9.31 -8.71
C SER A 159 8.87 -7.79 -8.88
N CYS A 160 8.01 -7.14 -9.69
CA CYS A 160 7.88 -5.70 -9.86
C CYS A 160 6.55 -5.40 -10.55
N GLU A 161 6.05 -4.17 -10.40
CA GLU A 161 4.79 -3.74 -11.01
C GLU A 161 4.93 -2.37 -11.68
N SER A 162 4.27 -2.20 -12.82
CA SER A 162 3.85 -0.91 -13.37
C SER A 162 2.56 -0.45 -12.66
N LEU A 163 2.05 0.73 -13.00
CA LEU A 163 0.72 1.14 -12.52
C LEU A 163 -0.39 0.28 -13.16
N LYS A 164 -0.20 -0.08 -14.44
CA LYS A 164 -1.08 -0.99 -15.18
C LYS A 164 -1.22 -2.35 -14.49
N ASP A 165 -0.12 -2.93 -14.03
CA ASP A 165 -0.12 -4.25 -13.37
C ASP A 165 -0.87 -4.20 -12.04
N THR A 166 -0.60 -3.18 -11.23
CA THR A 166 -1.31 -2.94 -9.96
C THR A 166 -2.83 -2.85 -10.19
N ILE A 167 -3.26 -2.12 -11.21
CA ILE A 167 -4.69 -2.00 -11.55
C ILE A 167 -5.25 -3.34 -12.02
N ALA A 168 -4.53 -4.04 -12.90
CA ALA A 168 -4.97 -5.32 -13.45
C ALA A 168 -5.18 -6.40 -12.37
N ARG A 169 -4.37 -6.40 -11.29
CA ARG A 169 -4.61 -7.30 -10.16
C ARG A 169 -5.66 -6.80 -9.16
N ALA A 170 -5.89 -5.49 -9.08
CA ALA A 170 -6.83 -4.89 -8.14
C ALA A 170 -8.28 -5.00 -8.65
N LEU A 171 -8.53 -4.77 -9.93
CA LEU A 171 -9.89 -4.75 -10.51
C LEU A 171 -10.70 -6.06 -10.37
N PRO A 172 -10.09 -7.27 -10.41
CA PRO A 172 -10.86 -8.51 -10.21
C PRO A 172 -11.30 -8.76 -8.76
N PHE A 173 -10.90 -7.90 -7.82
CA PHE A 173 -11.33 -7.94 -6.43
C PHE A 173 -12.54 -7.04 -6.23
#